data_AF-A0A2P4XYA6-F1
#
_entry.id   AF-A0A2P4XYA6-F1
#
_cell.length_a   1.000
_cell.length_b   1.000
_cell.length_c   1.000
_cell.angle_alpha   90.00
_cell.angle_beta   90.00
_cell.angle_gamma   90.00
#
_symmetry.space_group_name_H-M   'P 1'
#
loop_
_entity.id
_entity.type
_entity.pdbx_description
1 polymer ?
#
loop_
_entity_poly.entity_id
_entity_poly.type
_entity_poly.pdbx_seq_one_letter_code
_entity_poly.pdbx_strand_id
1 'polypeptide(L)'
;MTARCVSTGEDLTKALVPVKSTFDRYLLDTLCKYDWGTTADEVSEERIITELEEIISNVKNGTIADVDALFASELKMNLRESDVQARVVKYFQRRLSPLQKV
;
A
#
# COMPACT_ATOMS: atom_id res chain seq x y z
N MET A 1 -0.74 -12.65 21.70
CA MET A 1 0.49 -13.46 21.57
C MET A 1 1.13 -13.77 22.93
N THR A 2 1.41 -12.75 23.76
CA THR A 2 2.02 -12.89 25.08
C THR A 2 1.26 -13.84 26.01
N ALA A 3 -0.07 -13.69 26.13
CA ALA A 3 -0.89 -14.58 26.98
C ALA A 3 -0.82 -16.06 26.57
N ARG A 4 -0.62 -16.35 25.28
CA ARG A 4 -0.45 -17.70 24.76
C ARG A 4 0.92 -18.28 25.11
N CYS A 5 1.99 -17.49 24.95
CA CYS A 5 3.34 -17.92 25.30
C CYS A 5 3.47 -18.19 26.81
N VAL A 6 2.81 -17.39 27.65
CA VAL A 6 2.72 -17.60 29.10
C VAL A 6 2.00 -18.90 29.45
N SER A 7 0.94 -19.28 28.71
CA SER A 7 0.18 -20.51 29.00
C SER A 7 0.83 -21.78 28.44
N THR A 8 1.58 -21.69 27.34
CA THR A 8 2.24 -22.84 26.70
C THR A 8 3.70 -23.02 27.12
N GLY A 9 4.30 -22.03 27.79
CA GLY A 9 5.74 -21.99 28.06
C GLY A 9 6.59 -21.75 26.82
N GLU A 10 5.98 -21.34 25.70
CA GLU A 10 6.67 -21.03 24.45
C GLU A 10 7.50 -19.76 24.60
N ASP A 11 8.69 -19.76 24.02
CA ASP A 11 9.56 -18.59 24.01
C ASP A 11 8.95 -17.49 23.12
N LEU A 12 8.68 -16.33 23.72
CA LEU A 12 8.04 -15.21 23.04
C LEU A 12 8.81 -14.74 21.81
N THR A 13 10.16 -14.74 21.86
CA THR A 13 10.99 -14.29 20.73
C THR A 13 10.97 -15.28 19.58
N LYS A 14 10.81 -16.57 19.87
CA LYS A 14 10.61 -17.61 18.85
C LYS A 14 9.20 -17.61 18.28
N ALA A 15 8.24 -17.13 19.05
CA ALA A 15 6.84 -17.13 18.67
C ALA A 15 6.45 -15.90 17.83
N LEU A 16 7.22 -14.81 17.93
CA LEU A 16 7.02 -13.60 17.13
C LEU A 16 7.65 -13.75 15.74
N VAL A 17 6.94 -13.24 14.73
CA VAL A 17 7.43 -13.16 13.35
C VAL A 17 7.74 -11.69 13.04
N PRO A 18 8.94 -11.36 12.54
CA PRO A 18 9.28 -10.01 12.13
C PRO A 18 8.31 -9.49 11.05
N VAL A 19 7.84 -8.26 11.18
CA VAL A 19 6.88 -7.66 10.24
C VAL A 19 7.49 -7.57 8.84
N LYS A 20 8.78 -7.23 8.74
CA LYS A 20 9.50 -7.28 7.45
C LYS A 20 9.35 -8.60 6.71
N SER A 21 9.38 -9.71 7.45
CA SER A 21 9.34 -11.05 6.87
C SER A 21 7.95 -11.46 6.40
N THR A 22 6.90 -10.74 6.80
CA THR A 22 5.52 -11.00 6.36
C THR A 22 5.14 -10.24 5.10
N PHE A 23 5.97 -9.28 4.66
CA PHE A 23 5.72 -8.53 3.43
C PHE A 23 6.18 -9.32 2.21
N ASP A 24 5.43 -9.17 1.11
CA ASP A 24 6.00 -9.43 -0.21
C ASP A 24 7.22 -8.51 -0.42
N ARG A 25 8.34 -9.08 -0.87
CA ARG A 25 9.60 -8.34 -0.95
C ARG A 25 9.51 -7.18 -1.95
N TYR A 26 8.86 -7.41 -3.08
CA TYR A 26 8.70 -6.37 -4.10
C TYR A 26 7.83 -5.22 -3.61
N LEU A 27 6.76 -5.53 -2.87
CA LEU A 27 5.93 -4.53 -2.22
C LEU A 27 6.73 -3.70 -1.21
N LEU A 28 7.50 -4.34 -0.34
CA LEU A 28 8.31 -3.65 0.67
C LEU A 28 9.37 -2.74 0.03
N ASP A 29 10.07 -3.22 -1.00
CA ASP A 29 11.08 -2.44 -1.73
C ASP A 29 10.42 -1.22 -2.42
N THR A 30 9.21 -1.37 -2.94
CA THR A 30 8.45 -0.29 -3.57
C THR A 30 8.08 0.79 -2.54
N LEU A 31 7.47 0.40 -1.42
CA LEU A 31 7.10 1.33 -0.34
C LEU A 31 8.33 2.06 0.21
N CYS A 32 9.40 1.33 0.47
CA CYS A 32 10.66 1.90 0.96
C CYS A 32 11.19 2.98 0.01
N LYS A 33 11.22 2.68 -1.29
CA LYS A 33 11.78 3.58 -2.30
C LYS A 33 10.92 4.81 -2.58
N TYR A 34 9.62 4.62 -2.74
CA TYR A 34 8.73 5.66 -3.26
C TYR A 34 8.03 6.47 -2.18
N ASP A 35 7.67 5.85 -1.06
CA ASP A 35 6.89 6.50 -0.01
C ASP A 35 7.77 6.89 1.19
N TRP A 36 8.74 6.03 1.55
CA TRP A 36 9.47 6.18 2.81
C TRP A 36 10.91 6.72 2.67
N GLY A 37 11.44 6.81 1.45
CA GLY A 37 12.79 7.31 1.20
C GLY A 37 13.89 6.49 1.91
N THR A 38 13.74 5.16 1.96
CA THR A 38 14.67 4.22 2.59
C THR A 38 14.81 2.95 1.74
N THR A 39 15.48 1.93 2.26
CA THR A 39 15.58 0.59 1.65
C THR A 39 14.96 -0.45 2.57
N ALA A 40 14.53 -1.60 2.03
CA ALA A 40 13.95 -2.67 2.84
C ALA A 40 14.94 -3.25 3.88
N ASP A 41 16.23 -3.12 3.62
CA ASP A 41 17.26 -3.58 4.55
C ASP A 41 17.44 -2.58 5.71
N GLU A 42 17.31 -1.29 5.45
CA GLU A 42 17.52 -0.21 6.44
C GLU A 42 16.28 0.20 7.23
N VAL A 43 15.07 0.02 6.68
CA VAL A 43 13.81 0.38 7.36
C VAL A 43 13.70 -0.37 8.70
N SER A 44 13.23 0.22 9.79
CA SER A 44 13.05 -0.54 11.06
C SER A 44 11.68 -1.21 11.14
N GLU A 45 11.54 -2.23 11.99
CA GLU A 45 10.24 -2.90 12.23
C GLU A 45 9.21 -1.89 12.79
N GLU A 46 9.64 -1.03 13.71
CA GLU A 46 8.81 0.01 14.33
C GLU A 46 8.33 1.02 13.29
N ARG A 47 9.22 1.42 12.37
CA ARG A 47 8.84 2.33 11.28
C ARG A 47 7.75 1.73 10.40
N ILE A 48 7.88 0.45 10.01
CA ILE A 48 6.85 -0.23 9.21
C ILE A 48 5.50 -0.21 9.95
N ILE A 49 5.50 -0.48 11.25
CA ILE A 49 4.28 -0.47 12.07
C ILE A 49 3.66 0.93 12.10
N THR A 50 4.46 1.97 12.36
CA THR A 50 3.96 3.36 12.38
C THR A 50 3.34 3.76 11.04
N GLU A 51 4.01 3.45 9.93
CA GLU A 51 3.51 3.77 8.58
C GLU A 51 2.20 3.01 8.28
N LEU A 52 2.08 1.75 8.73
CA LEU A 52 0.83 0.98 8.64
C LEU A 52 -0.28 1.60 9.49
N GLU A 53 0.01 2.03 10.70
CA GLU A 53 -0.96 2.72 11.56
C GLU A 53 -1.41 4.04 10.95
N GLU A 54 -0.51 4.79 10.33
CA GLU A 54 -0.85 6.01 9.59
C GLU A 54 -1.74 5.71 8.38
N ILE A 55 -1.45 4.66 7.60
CA ILE A 55 -2.33 4.23 6.50
C ILE A 55 -3.71 3.87 7.05
N ILE A 56 -3.78 3.02 8.08
CA ILE A 56 -5.05 2.57 8.67
C ILE A 56 -5.85 3.76 9.24
N SER A 57 -5.17 4.73 9.87
CA SER A 57 -5.78 5.93 10.45
C SER A 57 -6.26 6.92 9.38
N ASN A 58 -5.50 7.05 8.29
CA ASN A 58 -5.83 7.94 7.16
C ASN A 58 -6.84 7.33 6.17
N VAL A 59 -7.04 6.01 6.18
CA VAL A 59 -8.22 5.35 5.57
C VAL A 59 -9.46 5.72 6.40
N LYS A 60 -9.79 7.01 6.37
CA LYS A 60 -10.92 7.59 7.09
C LYS A 60 -12.21 6.91 6.64
N ASN A 61 -12.94 6.37 7.61
CA ASN A 61 -14.35 5.97 7.57
C ASN A 61 -14.68 4.59 6.95
N GLY A 62 -13.83 3.59 7.19
CA GLY A 62 -14.30 2.21 7.39
C GLY A 62 -14.62 1.39 6.16
N THR A 63 -14.28 1.85 4.95
CA THR A 63 -14.32 1.00 3.76
C THR A 63 -13.02 1.18 3.00
N ILE A 64 -12.14 0.17 3.01
CA ILE A 64 -11.22 -0.01 1.90
C ILE A 64 -12.15 -0.20 0.70
N ALA A 65 -12.29 0.84 -0.12
CA ALA A 65 -13.10 0.74 -1.33
C ALA A 65 -12.61 -0.47 -2.09
N ASP A 66 -13.52 -1.33 -2.53
CA ASP A 66 -13.19 -2.43 -3.41
C ASP A 66 -12.48 -1.83 -4.63
N VAL A 67 -11.16 -1.96 -4.64
CA VAL A 67 -10.29 -1.29 -5.60
C VAL A 67 -10.65 -1.80 -6.98
N ASP A 68 -10.92 -3.09 -7.13
CA ASP A 68 -11.33 -3.68 -8.40
C ASP A 68 -12.67 -3.12 -8.86
N ALA A 69 -13.66 -3.01 -7.98
CA ALA A 69 -14.95 -2.39 -8.31
C ALA A 69 -14.79 -0.90 -8.67
N LEU A 70 -13.94 -0.16 -7.96
CA LEU A 70 -13.64 1.25 -8.21
C LEU A 70 -12.94 1.43 -9.55
N PHE A 71 -11.94 0.63 -9.86
CA PHE A 71 -11.28 0.68 -11.17
C PHE A 71 -12.26 0.26 -12.27
N ALA A 72 -13.09 -0.77 -12.07
CA ALA A 72 -14.11 -1.15 -13.04
C ALA A 72 -15.12 -0.01 -13.31
N SER A 73 -15.52 0.76 -12.28
CA SER A 73 -16.45 1.87 -12.45
C SER A 73 -15.79 3.14 -13.00
N GLU A 74 -14.56 3.43 -12.58
CA GLU A 74 -13.90 4.73 -12.80
C GLU A 74 -12.85 4.74 -13.92
N LEU A 75 -12.21 3.60 -14.24
CA LEU A 75 -11.18 3.45 -15.28
C LEU A 75 -11.80 3.38 -16.68
N LYS A 76 -12.41 4.48 -17.13
CA LYS A 76 -13.00 4.60 -18.46
C LYS A 76 -12.05 5.27 -19.45
N MET A 77 -11.29 4.47 -20.19
CA MET A 77 -10.43 4.97 -21.28
C MET A 77 -11.23 5.19 -22.57
N ASN A 78 -10.79 6.15 -23.40
CA ASN A 78 -11.42 6.37 -24.71
C ASN A 78 -10.94 5.32 -25.72
N LEU A 79 -11.74 4.28 -25.95
CA LEU A 79 -11.40 3.21 -26.90
C LEU A 79 -11.42 3.64 -28.37
N ARG A 80 -11.90 4.85 -28.69
CA ARG A 80 -11.79 5.43 -30.05
C ARG A 80 -10.38 5.93 -30.36
N GLU A 81 -9.54 6.13 -29.34
CA GLU A 81 -8.12 6.39 -29.53
C GLU A 81 -7.42 5.07 -29.84
N SER A 82 -6.96 4.92 -31.10
CA SER A 82 -6.30 3.72 -31.59
C SER A 82 -4.89 3.55 -31.02
N ASP A 83 -4.21 4.66 -30.73
CA ASP A 83 -2.90 4.62 -30.10
C ASP A 83 -3.04 4.31 -28.59
N VAL A 84 -2.55 3.13 -28.19
CA VAL A 84 -2.63 2.65 -26.80
C VAL A 84 -1.92 3.60 -25.84
N GLN A 85 -0.76 4.13 -26.21
CA GLN A 85 0.03 5.01 -25.35
C GLN A 85 -0.69 6.36 -25.18
N ALA A 86 -1.16 6.94 -26.29
CA ALA A 86 -1.93 8.18 -26.26
C ALA A 86 -3.21 8.01 -25.43
N ARG A 87 -3.87 6.85 -25.50
CA ARG A 87 -5.09 6.55 -24.73
C ARG A 87 -4.84 6.54 -23.23
N VAL A 88 -3.75 5.93 -22.78
CA VAL A 88 -3.36 5.89 -21.37
C VAL A 88 -3.00 7.29 -20.87
N VAL A 89 -2.17 8.03 -21.61
CA VAL A 89 -1.77 9.40 -21.27
C VAL A 89 -2.99 10.31 -21.16
N LYS A 90 -3.91 10.27 -22.13
CA LYS A 90 -5.14 11.08 -22.11
C LYS A 90 -6.05 10.75 -20.93
N TYR A 91 -6.13 9.49 -20.50
CA TYR A 91 -6.88 9.10 -19.31
C TYR A 91 -6.33 9.79 -18.05
N PHE A 92 -5.02 9.71 -17.83
CA PHE A 92 -4.39 10.34 -16.68
C PHE A 92 -4.45 11.86 -16.73
N GLN A 93 -4.22 12.49 -17.89
CA GLN A 93 -4.38 13.93 -18.06
C GLN A 93 -5.79 14.41 -17.68
N ARG A 94 -6.84 13.70 -18.09
CA ARG A 94 -8.22 14.05 -17.73
C ARG A 94 -8.53 13.88 -16.24
N ARG A 95 -7.94 12.87 -15.59
CA ARG A 95 -8.13 12.63 -14.14
C ARG A 95 -7.29 13.56 -13.26
N LEU A 96 -6.13 14.00 -13.73
CA LEU A 96 -5.23 14.90 -13.00
C LEU A 96 -5.53 16.38 -13.24
N SER A 97 -6.19 16.74 -14.36
CA SER A 97 -6.53 18.15 -14.66
C SER A 97 -7.42 18.87 -13.63
N PRO A 98 -8.31 18.22 -12.86
CA PRO A 98 -9.04 18.88 -11.78
C PRO A 98 -8.16 19.19 -10.56
N LEU A 99 -7.02 18.51 -10.38
CA LEU A 99 -6.12 18.67 -9.23
C LEU A 99 -5.08 19.79 -9.41
N GLN A 100 -4.98 20.40 -10.60
CA GLN A 100 -4.06 21.50 -10.90
C GLN A 100 -4.71 22.89 -10.81
N LYS A 101 -5.95 22.97 -10.29
CA LYS A 101 -6.60 24.25 -9.97
C LYS A 101 -6.51 24.51 -8.47
N VAL A 102 -5.31 24.82 -7.99
CA VAL A 102 -5.06 25.46 -6.69
C VAL A 102 -4.12 26.64 -6.93
#